data_AF-A0A4Z1CJF4-F1
#
_entry.id   AF-A0A4Z1CJF4-F1
#
_cell.length_a   1.000
_cell.length_b   1.000
_cell.length_c   1.000
_cell.angle_alpha   90.00
_cell.angle_beta   90.00
_cell.angle_gamma   90.00
#
_symmetry.space_group_name_H-M   'P 1'
#
loop_
_entity.id
_entity.type
_entity.pdbx_description
1 polymer ?
#
loop_
_entity_poly.entity_id
_entity_poly.type
_entity_poly.pdbx_seq_one_letter_code
_entity_poly.pdbx_strand_id
1 'polypeptide(L)'
;MTRSIRIGNCSGFYGDRLSAMREMLEEGELDVLTGDYLAELTMLILGKDQLKDASLGYARTFVRQLEDCLGLALERGVRIVANAGGLNPAGLADRVREVAKGLGLDAQVAHVEGDDVRHLSSRNGLEGALTANAYLGGFGIAAALTAGADVVVTGRVTDASLVVGPAVAHHGWDASAYDALAGAVVAGHVIECGTQATGGNFSGFLDLPHRDRPLGFPVAEVAADGSSVITKHAGTGGAVTVDTVTAQLVYEIQSTRYLGPDVTVHLDSVRLEQEAEDRVAISGVVGEAPPERLKVCVNELGGWRNSVELVLTGLDVEAKAAWVREQLGSRLTAAEVTWSDVRLPPADADTEEAASSLLRCTVKDPSPDPVGRAFTAAAVELALGSYPGFTMTAPPAPATPYGVYRAAYVDRADVSHTVVHADGRREVVADPGAYGSDGEALGARPSPYPGRPDTLTRRLPLGTFVHARSGDKGGDANIGLWVAHDGSDRETYDARVQWLFKLMSPRGIPALLPEAADLDVEVWLLPHLGAVNLVVHGLLGEGVAASTRFDPQAKGLAEFVRSRLVSIEVSLT
;
A
#
# COMPACT_ATOMS: atom_id res chain seq x y z
N MET A 1 26.36 -22.06 27.41
CA MET A 1 25.76 -21.06 26.50
C MET A 1 24.36 -21.56 26.18
N THR A 2 23.34 -20.74 26.39
CA THR A 2 21.96 -21.06 25.97
C THR A 2 21.92 -21.17 24.45
N ARG A 3 21.18 -22.14 23.91
CA ARG A 3 20.96 -22.30 22.47
C ARG A 3 20.23 -21.07 21.92
N SER A 4 20.50 -20.65 20.70
CA SER A 4 19.68 -19.62 20.03
C SER A 4 18.23 -20.08 19.88
N ILE A 5 17.28 -19.17 20.11
CA ILE A 5 15.86 -19.44 19.87
C ILE A 5 15.55 -19.26 18.38
N ARG A 6 14.79 -20.18 17.78
CA ARG A 6 14.34 -20.15 16.39
C ARG A 6 12.91 -19.61 16.35
N ILE A 7 12.76 -18.39 15.83
CA ILE A 7 11.47 -17.68 15.77
C ILE A 7 11.11 -17.48 14.31
N GLY A 8 10.03 -18.10 13.85
CA GLY A 8 9.48 -17.91 12.50
C GLY A 8 8.30 -16.94 12.53
N ASN A 9 7.95 -16.38 11.37
CA ASN A 9 6.73 -15.57 11.20
C ASN A 9 5.79 -16.23 10.17
N CYS A 10 4.47 -16.06 10.31
CA CYS A 10 3.47 -16.57 9.36
C CYS A 10 2.43 -15.53 8.88
N SER A 11 2.58 -14.25 9.21
CA SER A 11 1.66 -13.19 8.78
C SER A 11 2.31 -11.81 8.92
N GLY A 12 2.15 -10.97 7.89
CA GLY A 12 2.53 -9.54 7.94
C GLY A 12 1.36 -8.56 8.01
N PHE A 13 0.11 -9.01 7.85
CA PHE A 13 -1.09 -8.16 7.98
C PHE A 13 -2.38 -9.01 8.10
N TYR A 14 -3.49 -8.38 8.50
CA TYR A 14 -4.79 -9.06 8.52
C TYR A 14 -5.29 -9.38 7.10
N GLY A 15 -5.26 -10.67 6.75
CA GLY A 15 -5.65 -11.17 5.43
C GLY A 15 -4.49 -11.66 4.57
N ASP A 16 -3.28 -11.77 5.15
CA ASP A 16 -2.12 -12.40 4.52
C ASP A 16 -2.37 -13.91 4.22
N ARG A 17 -1.36 -14.57 3.64
CA ARG A 17 -1.39 -15.96 3.18
C ARG A 17 -1.86 -16.92 4.27
N LEU A 18 -3.08 -17.44 4.10
CA LEU A 18 -3.70 -18.33 5.09
C LEU A 18 -2.88 -19.60 5.36
N SER A 19 -2.27 -20.19 4.33
CA SER A 19 -1.47 -21.43 4.42
C SER A 19 -0.13 -21.27 5.13
N ALA A 20 0.35 -20.03 5.38
CA ALA A 20 1.68 -19.77 5.91
C ALA A 20 1.93 -20.43 7.28
N MET A 21 0.92 -20.47 8.17
CA MET A 21 1.08 -21.12 9.47
C MET A 21 1.37 -22.63 9.32
N ARG A 22 0.69 -23.30 8.39
CA ARG A 22 0.91 -24.71 8.08
C ARG A 22 2.28 -24.91 7.44
N GLU A 23 2.62 -24.10 6.43
CA GLU A 23 3.93 -24.13 5.74
C GLU A 23 5.08 -24.06 6.77
N MET A 24 5.05 -23.07 7.67
CA MET A 24 6.08 -22.87 8.70
C MET A 24 6.12 -23.97 9.76
N LEU A 25 5.00 -24.60 10.07
CA LEU A 25 4.97 -25.71 11.04
C LEU A 25 5.39 -27.03 10.42
N GLU A 26 5.14 -27.27 9.14
CA GLU A 26 5.51 -28.50 8.45
C GLU A 26 7.00 -28.49 8.08
N GLU A 27 7.53 -27.33 7.72
CA GLU A 27 8.88 -27.14 7.21
C GLU A 27 9.86 -26.74 8.33
N GLY A 28 10.93 -27.51 8.53
CA GLY A 28 12.01 -27.16 9.47
C GLY A 28 11.63 -27.14 10.97
N GLU A 29 12.59 -26.69 11.77
CA GLU A 29 12.48 -26.61 13.23
C GLU A 29 12.23 -25.16 13.68
N LEU A 30 11.26 -24.96 14.55
CA LEU A 30 10.91 -23.69 15.19
C LEU A 30 10.72 -23.92 16.70
N ASP A 31 11.04 -22.90 17.49
CA ASP A 31 10.65 -22.86 18.91
C ASP A 31 9.36 -22.07 19.09
N VAL A 32 9.23 -20.97 18.32
CA VAL A 32 8.08 -20.08 18.34
C VAL A 32 7.70 -19.69 16.93
N LEU A 33 6.39 -19.66 16.66
CA LEU A 33 5.82 -19.11 15.44
C LEU A 33 5.03 -17.85 15.78
N THR A 34 5.43 -16.73 15.19
CA THR A 34 4.76 -15.44 15.37
C THR A 34 3.82 -15.14 14.22
N GLY A 35 2.82 -14.29 14.44
CA GLY A 35 2.00 -13.74 13.37
C GLY A 35 1.59 -12.31 13.67
N ASP A 36 1.86 -11.41 12.73
CA ASP A 36 1.43 -10.02 12.77
C ASP A 36 0.17 -9.81 11.92
N TYR A 37 -0.87 -9.27 12.54
CA TYR A 37 -2.17 -9.03 11.94
C TYR A 37 -2.57 -7.55 11.99
N LEU A 38 -1.82 -6.69 12.68
CA LEU A 38 -2.30 -5.35 13.00
C LEU A 38 -1.54 -4.28 12.21
N ALA A 39 -2.14 -3.80 11.13
CA ALA A 39 -1.81 -2.49 10.57
C ALA A 39 -2.68 -1.39 11.23
N GLU A 40 -2.32 -0.12 11.09
CA GLU A 40 -3.14 1.01 11.54
C GLU A 40 -4.57 0.92 10.98
N LEU A 41 -4.70 0.58 9.69
CA LEU A 41 -5.99 0.39 9.04
C LEU A 41 -6.75 -0.81 9.62
N THR A 42 -6.06 -1.87 10.03
CA THR A 42 -6.70 -3.03 10.67
C THR A 42 -7.41 -2.60 11.95
N MET A 43 -6.80 -1.73 12.76
CA MET A 43 -7.41 -1.25 14.00
C MET A 43 -8.74 -0.53 13.74
N LEU A 44 -8.83 0.27 12.67
CA LEU A 44 -10.09 0.89 12.25
C LEU A 44 -11.12 -0.16 11.79
N ILE A 45 -10.70 -1.17 11.02
CA ILE A 45 -11.58 -2.25 10.54
C ILE A 45 -12.16 -3.02 11.73
N LEU A 46 -11.32 -3.40 12.68
CA LEU A 46 -11.73 -4.09 13.90
C LEU A 46 -12.65 -3.21 14.76
N GLY A 47 -12.41 -1.90 14.81
CA GLY A 47 -13.27 -0.95 15.52
C GLY A 47 -14.67 -0.87 14.90
N LYS A 48 -14.75 -0.89 13.57
CA LYS A 48 -16.03 -0.95 12.85
C LYS A 48 -16.75 -2.29 13.06
N ASP A 49 -16.03 -3.40 13.18
CA ASP A 49 -16.63 -4.69 13.51
C ASP A 49 -17.17 -4.69 14.95
N GLN A 50 -16.43 -4.16 15.92
CA GLN A 50 -16.87 -4.05 17.32
C GLN A 50 -18.09 -3.14 17.49
N LEU A 51 -18.23 -2.08 16.67
CA LEU A 51 -19.44 -1.24 16.63
C LEU A 51 -20.70 -2.02 16.20
N LYS A 52 -20.54 -3.04 15.34
CA LYS A 52 -21.65 -3.88 14.89
C LYS A 52 -21.95 -4.98 15.90
N ASP A 53 -20.92 -5.57 16.49
CA ASP A 53 -21.00 -6.65 17.46
C ASP A 53 -19.83 -6.56 18.45
N ALA A 54 -20.14 -6.30 19.72
CA ALA A 54 -19.15 -6.11 20.77
C ALA A 54 -18.28 -7.35 21.06
N SER A 55 -18.70 -8.55 20.62
CA SER A 55 -17.92 -9.79 20.75
C SER A 55 -16.79 -9.92 19.71
N LEU A 56 -16.79 -9.08 18.66
CA LEU A 56 -15.76 -9.04 17.64
C LEU A 56 -14.57 -8.15 18.09
N GLY A 57 -13.75 -7.71 17.13
CA GLY A 57 -12.59 -6.87 17.40
C GLY A 57 -11.23 -7.58 17.33
N TYR A 58 -11.19 -8.84 16.86
CA TYR A 58 -9.97 -9.63 16.65
C TYR A 58 -9.90 -10.17 15.20
N ALA A 59 -8.70 -10.59 14.77
CA ALA A 59 -8.45 -11.10 13.42
C ALA A 59 -9.02 -12.52 13.26
N ARG A 60 -10.16 -12.65 12.56
CA ARG A 60 -10.84 -13.95 12.36
C ARG A 60 -10.04 -14.96 11.53
N THR A 61 -9.12 -14.50 10.68
CA THR A 61 -8.25 -15.37 9.88
C THR A 61 -7.28 -16.17 10.76
N PHE A 62 -6.79 -15.59 11.86
CA PHE A 62 -5.93 -16.29 12.81
C PHE A 62 -6.63 -17.49 13.45
N VAL A 63 -7.91 -17.34 13.84
CA VAL A 63 -8.72 -18.45 14.38
C VAL A 63 -8.76 -19.60 13.38
N ARG A 64 -8.93 -19.30 12.10
CA ARG A 64 -9.00 -20.29 11.02
C ARG A 64 -7.65 -20.99 10.80
N GLN A 65 -6.54 -20.29 10.96
CA GLN A 65 -5.19 -20.88 10.92
C GLN A 65 -4.98 -21.81 12.11
N LEU A 66 -5.36 -21.39 13.33
CA LEU A 66 -5.27 -22.22 14.52
C LEU A 66 -6.17 -23.47 14.46
N GLU A 67 -7.38 -23.35 13.94
CA GLU A 67 -8.27 -24.51 13.73
C GLU A 67 -7.59 -25.59 12.87
N ASP A 68 -6.75 -25.20 11.90
CA ASP A 68 -6.02 -26.11 11.01
C ASP A 68 -4.68 -26.59 11.60
N CYS A 69 -4.02 -25.77 12.43
CA CYS A 69 -2.60 -25.93 12.77
C CYS A 69 -2.31 -26.19 14.26
N LEU A 70 -3.26 -25.95 15.18
CA LEU A 70 -2.99 -26.02 16.62
C LEU A 70 -2.48 -27.39 17.07
N GLY A 71 -3.08 -28.47 16.56
CA GLY A 71 -2.63 -29.83 16.88
C GLY A 71 -1.18 -30.09 16.46
N LEU A 72 -0.81 -29.63 15.27
CA LEU A 72 0.55 -29.78 14.73
C LEU A 72 1.57 -28.96 15.54
N ALA A 73 1.21 -27.73 15.93
CA ALA A 73 2.08 -26.89 16.75
C ALA A 73 2.37 -27.55 18.11
N LEU A 74 1.33 -28.09 18.78
CA LEU A 74 1.50 -28.81 20.05
C LEU A 74 2.32 -30.09 19.89
N GLU A 75 2.07 -30.88 18.84
CA GLU A 75 2.85 -32.10 18.55
C GLU A 75 4.34 -31.80 18.37
N ARG A 76 4.66 -30.70 17.70
CA ARG A 76 6.04 -30.26 17.47
C ARG A 76 6.64 -29.45 18.63
N GLY A 77 5.85 -29.11 19.65
CA GLY A 77 6.29 -28.27 20.76
C GLY A 77 6.57 -26.81 20.36
N VAL A 78 5.97 -26.33 19.27
CA VAL A 78 6.10 -24.94 18.80
C VAL A 78 5.06 -24.07 19.49
N ARG A 79 5.50 -23.00 20.15
CA ARG A 79 4.58 -22.03 20.78
C ARG A 79 4.13 -20.99 19.77
N ILE A 80 2.91 -20.48 19.91
CA ILE A 80 2.32 -19.51 18.98
C ILE A 80 2.14 -18.16 19.68
N VAL A 81 2.60 -17.08 19.04
CA VAL A 81 2.46 -15.70 19.55
C VAL A 81 1.90 -14.80 18.47
N ALA A 82 0.78 -14.11 18.73
CA ALA A 82 0.18 -13.24 17.72
C ALA A 82 -0.50 -12.01 18.32
N ASN A 83 -0.37 -10.86 17.65
CA ASN A 83 -1.17 -9.66 17.97
C ASN A 83 -2.59 -9.70 17.36
N ALA A 84 -3.04 -10.88 16.93
CA ALA A 84 -4.36 -11.11 16.35
C ALA A 84 -5.54 -10.72 17.25
N GLY A 85 -5.31 -10.51 18.55
CA GLY A 85 -6.33 -10.08 19.51
C GLY A 85 -6.87 -8.68 19.20
N GLY A 86 -6.09 -7.82 18.56
CA GLY A 86 -6.53 -6.51 18.10
C GLY A 86 -7.15 -5.67 19.22
N LEU A 87 -8.45 -5.40 19.12
CA LEU A 87 -9.24 -4.66 20.11
C LEU A 87 -9.91 -5.55 21.16
N ASN A 88 -9.85 -6.88 21.00
CA ASN A 88 -10.47 -7.83 21.91
C ASN A 88 -9.58 -9.08 22.15
N PRO A 89 -8.43 -8.94 22.81
CA PRO A 89 -7.52 -10.06 23.08
C PRO A 89 -8.15 -11.15 23.96
N ALA A 90 -8.97 -10.75 24.95
CA ALA A 90 -9.69 -11.69 25.81
C ALA A 90 -10.70 -12.54 25.01
N GLY A 91 -11.51 -11.90 24.16
CA GLY A 91 -12.46 -12.61 23.30
C GLY A 91 -11.78 -13.54 22.31
N LEU A 92 -10.60 -13.17 21.78
CA LEU A 92 -9.81 -14.08 20.96
C LEU A 92 -9.30 -15.28 21.79
N ALA A 93 -8.77 -15.06 23.00
CA ALA A 93 -8.30 -16.14 23.85
C ALA A 93 -9.40 -17.15 24.17
N ASP A 94 -10.62 -16.68 24.47
CA ASP A 94 -11.78 -17.54 24.67
C ASP A 94 -12.12 -18.34 23.42
N ARG A 95 -12.11 -17.70 22.25
CA ARG A 95 -12.33 -18.39 20.97
C ARG A 95 -11.26 -19.45 20.69
N VAL A 96 -10.00 -19.19 21.02
CA VAL A 96 -8.92 -20.19 20.87
C VAL A 96 -9.14 -21.38 21.82
N ARG A 97 -9.56 -21.14 23.06
CA ARG A 97 -9.91 -22.22 24.00
C ARG A 97 -11.07 -23.08 23.49
N GLU A 98 -12.09 -22.48 22.87
CA GLU A 98 -13.17 -23.21 22.21
C GLU A 98 -12.66 -24.10 21.07
N VAL A 99 -11.78 -23.57 20.23
CA VAL A 99 -11.14 -24.32 19.13
C VAL A 99 -10.33 -25.49 19.68
N ALA A 100 -9.47 -25.25 20.66
CA ALA A 100 -8.66 -26.29 21.30
C ALA A 100 -9.54 -27.42 21.85
N LYS A 101 -10.60 -27.07 22.60
CA LYS A 101 -11.56 -28.04 23.14
C LYS A 101 -12.29 -28.81 22.04
N GLY A 102 -12.69 -28.14 20.96
CA GLY A 102 -13.34 -28.77 19.80
C GLY A 102 -12.46 -29.79 19.09
N LEU A 103 -11.14 -29.56 19.10
CA LEU A 103 -10.13 -30.48 18.56
C LEU A 103 -9.68 -31.57 19.57
N GLY A 104 -10.18 -31.53 20.81
CA GLY A 104 -9.76 -32.46 21.87
C GLY A 104 -8.36 -32.17 22.44
N LEU A 105 -7.89 -30.93 22.33
CA LEU A 105 -6.58 -30.45 22.79
C LEU A 105 -6.72 -29.63 24.09
N ASP A 106 -5.68 -29.65 24.92
CA ASP A 106 -5.62 -28.92 26.21
C ASP A 106 -4.54 -27.83 26.17
N ALA A 107 -4.65 -26.92 25.19
CA ALA A 107 -3.69 -25.84 24.97
C ALA A 107 -3.76 -24.79 26.09
N GLN A 108 -2.59 -24.39 26.62
CA GLN A 108 -2.46 -23.31 27.58
C GLN A 108 -2.51 -21.95 26.86
N VAL A 109 -3.66 -21.26 26.93
CA VAL A 109 -3.90 -20.00 26.21
C VAL A 109 -3.85 -18.80 27.16
N ALA A 110 -2.91 -17.89 26.92
CA ALA A 110 -2.77 -16.63 27.63
C ALA A 110 -3.05 -15.43 26.71
N HIS A 111 -3.36 -14.27 27.30
CA HIS A 111 -3.46 -13.03 26.52
C HIS A 111 -2.87 -11.81 27.22
N VAL A 112 -2.51 -10.81 26.41
CA VAL A 112 -2.01 -9.50 26.86
C VAL A 112 -3.06 -8.43 26.57
N GLU A 113 -3.31 -7.58 27.55
CA GLU A 113 -4.24 -6.45 27.50
C GLU A 113 -3.62 -5.19 28.13
N GLY A 114 -4.35 -4.06 28.03
CA GLY A 114 -3.93 -2.76 28.55
C GLY A 114 -3.59 -1.74 27.47
N ASP A 115 -3.61 -2.14 26.20
CA ASP A 115 -3.33 -1.27 25.07
C ASP A 115 -4.48 -0.28 24.80
N ASP A 116 -5.74 -0.63 25.08
CA ASP A 116 -6.88 0.29 24.92
C ASP A 116 -6.83 1.45 25.94
N VAL A 117 -6.47 2.63 25.44
CA VAL A 117 -6.30 3.86 26.22
C VAL A 117 -7.42 4.87 25.97
N ARG A 118 -8.57 4.47 25.40
CA ARG A 118 -9.71 5.38 25.17
C ARG A 118 -10.19 6.08 26.45
N HIS A 119 -10.02 5.43 27.60
CA HIS A 119 -10.35 5.99 28.91
C HIS A 119 -9.49 7.22 29.29
N LEU A 120 -8.33 7.43 28.66
CA LEU A 120 -7.46 8.60 28.84
C LEU A 120 -7.86 9.81 27.97
N SER A 121 -8.96 9.73 27.24
CA SER A 121 -9.34 10.68 26.17
C SER A 121 -9.29 12.16 26.53
N SER A 122 -9.83 12.55 27.70
CA SER A 122 -9.93 13.95 28.13
C SER A 122 -8.60 14.64 28.49
N ARG A 123 -7.51 13.87 28.68
CA ARG A 123 -6.20 14.40 29.11
C ARG A 123 -5.13 14.33 28.03
N ASN A 124 -5.31 13.49 27.01
CA ASN A 124 -4.28 13.16 26.02
C ASN A 124 -4.72 13.45 24.57
N GLY A 125 -5.77 14.25 24.39
CA GLY A 125 -6.24 14.62 23.06
C GLY A 125 -6.76 13.42 22.27
N LEU A 126 -7.48 12.49 22.91
CA LEU A 126 -8.06 11.30 22.26
C LEU A 126 -9.59 11.41 22.11
N GLU A 127 -10.15 12.61 22.22
CA GLU A 127 -11.58 12.84 22.03
C GLU A 127 -12.03 12.43 20.62
N GLY A 128 -13.18 11.75 20.52
CA GLY A 128 -13.72 11.30 19.23
C GLY A 128 -13.06 10.04 18.65
N ALA A 129 -12.05 9.47 19.31
CA ALA A 129 -11.43 8.22 18.91
C ALA A 129 -12.44 7.06 18.86
N LEU A 130 -12.55 6.41 17.71
CA LEU A 130 -13.21 5.11 17.58
C LEU A 130 -12.37 4.03 18.27
N THR A 131 -11.06 4.06 18.03
CA THR A 131 -10.06 3.23 18.72
C THR A 131 -8.86 4.07 19.10
N ALA A 132 -8.23 3.74 20.24
CA ALA A 132 -7.00 4.36 20.70
C ALA A 132 -6.18 3.30 21.43
N ASN A 133 -5.15 2.78 20.78
CA ASN A 133 -4.39 1.62 21.27
C ASN A 133 -2.90 1.95 21.38
N ALA A 134 -2.36 1.90 22.60
CA ALA A 134 -0.94 2.08 22.88
C ALA A 134 -0.13 0.88 22.34
N TYR A 135 1.05 1.15 21.81
CA TYR A 135 1.95 0.08 21.37
C TYR A 135 2.70 -0.47 22.58
N LEU A 136 2.24 -1.60 23.11
CA LEU A 136 2.87 -2.29 24.24
C LEU A 136 4.13 -3.06 23.81
N GLY A 137 4.95 -3.45 24.80
CA GLY A 137 6.19 -4.21 24.61
C GLY A 137 6.04 -5.74 24.73
N GLY A 138 7.16 -6.45 24.58
CA GLY A 138 7.25 -7.91 24.56
C GLY A 138 7.26 -8.57 25.96
N PHE A 139 7.46 -7.82 27.04
CA PHE A 139 7.57 -8.41 28.39
C PHE A 139 6.28 -9.12 28.86
N GLY A 140 5.10 -8.71 28.39
CA GLY A 140 3.86 -9.43 28.68
C GLY A 140 3.79 -10.79 27.98
N ILE A 141 4.26 -10.84 26.73
CA ILE A 141 4.43 -12.10 26.00
C ILE A 141 5.45 -12.99 26.72
N ALA A 142 6.56 -12.42 27.19
CA ALA A 142 7.60 -13.16 27.88
C ALA A 142 7.09 -13.80 29.19
N ALA A 143 6.32 -13.06 29.98
CA ALA A 143 5.73 -13.56 31.22
C ALA A 143 4.75 -14.72 30.94
N ALA A 144 3.91 -14.61 29.91
CA ALA A 144 2.99 -15.68 29.50
C ALA A 144 3.74 -16.95 29.06
N LEU A 145 4.77 -16.82 28.24
CA LEU A 145 5.58 -17.96 27.76
C LEU A 145 6.39 -18.61 28.89
N THR A 146 6.89 -17.82 29.84
CA THR A 146 7.60 -18.32 31.02
C THR A 146 6.68 -19.10 31.95
N ALA A 147 5.39 -18.70 32.03
CA ALA A 147 4.35 -19.43 32.75
C ALA A 147 3.84 -20.68 32.03
N GLY A 148 4.36 -21.00 30.84
CA GLY A 148 4.04 -22.22 30.10
C GLY A 148 2.89 -22.10 29.11
N ALA A 149 2.55 -20.89 28.64
CA ALA A 149 1.57 -20.72 27.57
C ALA A 149 2.03 -21.36 26.25
N ASP A 150 1.15 -22.15 25.63
CA ASP A 150 1.31 -22.68 24.27
C ASP A 150 0.91 -21.64 23.22
N VAL A 151 -0.10 -20.82 23.54
CA VAL A 151 -0.61 -19.75 22.68
C VAL A 151 -0.71 -18.45 23.49
N VAL A 152 -0.08 -17.39 22.98
CA VAL A 152 -0.21 -16.03 23.51
C VAL A 152 -0.83 -15.12 22.46
N VAL A 153 -1.97 -14.52 22.78
CA VAL A 153 -2.59 -13.51 21.91
C VAL A 153 -2.55 -12.13 22.55
N THR A 154 -2.21 -11.10 21.79
CA THR A 154 -2.11 -9.73 22.32
C THR A 154 -3.06 -8.79 21.61
N GLY A 155 -3.35 -7.65 22.24
CA GLY A 155 -3.81 -6.46 21.53
C GLY A 155 -2.67 -5.80 20.77
N ARG A 156 -2.66 -4.47 20.73
CA ARG A 156 -1.56 -3.71 20.11
C ARG A 156 -0.27 -3.83 20.92
N VAL A 157 0.70 -4.54 20.37
CA VAL A 157 2.11 -4.48 20.72
C VAL A 157 2.88 -3.87 19.54
N THR A 158 4.15 -3.49 19.70
CA THR A 158 4.98 -3.30 18.50
C THR A 158 5.21 -4.61 17.79
N ASP A 159 5.32 -4.59 16.47
CA ASP A 159 5.35 -5.79 15.64
C ASP A 159 6.60 -6.64 15.99
N ALA A 160 7.75 -5.99 16.14
CA ALA A 160 8.97 -6.59 16.65
C ALA A 160 8.84 -7.19 18.08
N SER A 161 7.92 -6.71 18.93
CA SER A 161 7.73 -7.28 20.28
C SER A 161 7.22 -8.72 20.25
N LEU A 162 6.62 -9.15 19.13
CA LEU A 162 6.26 -10.56 18.92
C LEU A 162 7.49 -11.48 18.92
N VAL A 163 8.67 -10.94 18.60
CA VAL A 163 9.97 -11.64 18.63
C VAL A 163 10.74 -11.35 19.92
N VAL A 164 10.68 -10.12 20.42
CA VAL A 164 11.30 -9.74 21.71
C VAL A 164 10.75 -10.60 22.85
N GLY A 165 9.44 -10.78 22.94
CA GLY A 165 8.80 -11.54 24.02
C GLY A 165 9.33 -12.98 24.15
N PRO A 166 9.32 -13.79 23.09
CA PRO A 166 9.95 -15.10 23.06
C PRO A 166 11.43 -15.10 23.41
N ALA A 167 12.21 -14.15 22.88
CA ALA A 167 13.65 -14.06 23.15
C ALA A 167 13.94 -13.76 24.62
N VAL A 168 13.18 -12.84 25.23
CA VAL A 168 13.25 -12.53 26.67
C VAL A 168 12.92 -13.76 27.51
N ALA A 169 11.82 -14.47 27.21
CA ALA A 169 11.43 -15.67 27.95
C ALA A 169 12.48 -16.79 27.89
N HIS A 170 13.14 -16.95 26.74
CA HIS A 170 14.11 -18.00 26.51
C HIS A 170 15.49 -17.72 27.09
N HIS A 171 15.97 -16.48 26.98
CA HIS A 171 17.30 -16.08 27.46
C HIS A 171 17.30 -15.50 28.88
N GLY A 172 16.11 -15.20 29.43
CA GLY A 172 15.96 -14.68 30.80
C GLY A 172 16.45 -13.24 30.94
N TRP A 173 16.36 -12.43 29.89
CA TRP A 173 16.77 -11.03 29.92
C TRP A 173 15.85 -10.18 30.82
N ASP A 174 16.42 -9.15 31.44
CA ASP A 174 15.67 -8.12 32.13
C ASP A 174 15.55 -6.85 31.28
N ALA A 175 14.77 -5.87 31.77
CA ALA A 175 14.53 -4.60 31.09
C ALA A 175 15.77 -3.71 30.93
N SER A 176 16.92 -4.07 31.51
CA SER A 176 18.20 -3.35 31.38
C SER A 176 19.16 -4.00 30.39
N ALA A 177 18.80 -5.15 29.80
CA ALA A 177 19.59 -5.85 28.78
C ALA A 177 19.50 -5.18 27.40
N TYR A 178 19.79 -3.88 27.31
CA TYR A 178 19.46 -3.02 26.17
C TYR A 178 19.99 -3.53 24.83
N ASP A 179 21.27 -3.91 24.73
CA ASP A 179 21.84 -4.39 23.47
C ASP A 179 21.19 -5.70 23.01
N ALA A 180 20.89 -6.60 23.96
CA ALA A 180 20.25 -7.87 23.66
C ALA A 180 18.78 -7.67 23.20
N LEU A 181 18.04 -6.80 23.90
CA LEU A 181 16.69 -6.39 23.52
C LEU A 181 16.70 -5.70 22.15
N ALA A 182 17.67 -4.83 21.88
CA ALA A 182 17.79 -4.13 20.61
C ALA A 182 18.08 -5.09 19.45
N GLY A 183 18.97 -6.07 19.66
CA GLY A 183 19.20 -7.15 18.71
C GLY A 183 17.94 -7.95 18.39
N ALA A 184 17.12 -8.26 19.41
CA ALA A 184 15.83 -8.91 19.21
C ALA A 184 14.78 -8.03 18.50
N VAL A 185 14.77 -6.71 18.75
CA VAL A 185 13.94 -5.76 17.99
C VAL A 185 14.35 -5.74 16.53
N VAL A 186 15.64 -5.69 16.22
CA VAL A 186 16.14 -5.72 14.84
C VAL A 186 15.80 -7.05 14.16
N ALA A 187 15.98 -8.18 14.84
CA ALA A 187 15.57 -9.48 14.32
C ALA A 187 14.04 -9.53 14.07
N GLY A 188 13.24 -9.00 14.99
CA GLY A 188 11.79 -8.88 14.85
C GLY A 188 11.39 -8.03 13.65
N HIS A 189 11.98 -6.86 13.52
CA HIS A 189 11.77 -5.96 12.40
C HIS A 189 12.12 -6.59 11.05
N VAL A 190 13.10 -7.50 11.01
CA VAL A 190 13.45 -8.23 9.78
C VAL A 190 12.44 -9.33 9.45
N ILE A 191 11.91 -10.05 10.45
CA ILE A 191 11.02 -11.20 10.18
C ILE A 191 9.53 -10.86 10.20
N GLU A 192 9.15 -9.65 10.58
CA GLU A 192 7.79 -9.12 10.43
C GLU A 192 7.45 -8.81 8.96
N CYS A 193 6.23 -8.32 8.72
CA CYS A 193 5.72 -7.95 7.38
C CYS A 193 5.75 -9.08 6.32
N GLY A 194 5.77 -10.34 6.75
CA GLY A 194 5.61 -11.52 5.90
C GLY A 194 6.90 -11.97 5.21
N THR A 195 6.93 -11.94 3.88
CA THR A 195 8.04 -12.51 3.08
C THR A 195 9.08 -11.48 2.63
N GLN A 196 9.12 -10.28 3.23
CA GLN A 196 9.97 -9.19 2.74
C GLN A 196 11.47 -9.52 2.83
N ALA A 197 11.93 -10.07 3.95
CA ALA A 197 13.33 -10.49 4.12
C ALA A 197 13.76 -11.65 3.20
N THR A 198 12.83 -12.29 2.50
CA THR A 198 13.10 -13.35 1.51
C THR A 198 12.85 -12.90 0.06
N GLY A 199 12.51 -11.63 -0.17
CA GLY A 199 12.32 -11.04 -1.50
C GLY A 199 10.94 -10.46 -1.79
N GLY A 200 10.00 -10.50 -0.84
CA GLY A 200 8.69 -9.84 -0.97
C GLY A 200 8.86 -8.32 -1.04
N ASN A 201 8.18 -7.66 -1.98
CA ASN A 201 8.32 -6.21 -2.22
C ASN A 201 9.75 -5.70 -2.48
N PHE A 202 10.70 -6.58 -2.80
CA PHE A 202 12.09 -6.23 -3.04
C PHE A 202 12.30 -5.73 -4.47
N SER A 203 12.94 -4.56 -4.65
CA SER A 203 13.17 -3.96 -5.97
C SER A 203 14.14 -4.77 -6.85
N GLY A 204 15.05 -5.54 -6.23
CA GLY A 204 15.97 -6.46 -6.91
C GLY A 204 15.35 -7.82 -7.27
N PHE A 205 14.02 -7.93 -7.36
CA PHE A 205 13.31 -9.21 -7.57
C PHE A 205 13.74 -9.99 -8.82
N LEU A 206 14.39 -9.36 -9.80
CA LEU A 206 14.85 -10.04 -11.01
C LEU A 206 15.95 -11.06 -10.75
N ASP A 207 16.72 -10.87 -9.68
CA ASP A 207 17.87 -11.70 -9.30
C ASP A 207 17.51 -12.78 -8.27
N LEU A 208 16.25 -12.82 -7.81
CA LEU A 208 15.82 -13.84 -6.84
C LEU A 208 15.80 -15.24 -7.49
N PRO A 209 16.32 -16.27 -6.79
CA PRO A 209 16.23 -17.66 -7.23
C PRO A 209 14.81 -18.21 -7.02
N HIS A 210 14.51 -19.33 -7.69
CA HIS A 210 13.28 -20.13 -7.46
C HIS A 210 11.96 -19.33 -7.49
N ARG A 211 11.85 -18.36 -8.39
CA ARG A 211 10.64 -17.52 -8.59
C ARG A 211 9.40 -18.28 -9.07
N ASP A 212 9.57 -19.55 -9.41
CA ASP A 212 8.49 -20.50 -9.72
C ASP A 212 7.75 -21.01 -8.48
N ARG A 213 8.27 -20.74 -7.27
CA ARG A 213 7.67 -21.15 -5.98
C ARG A 213 7.22 -19.93 -5.17
N PRO A 214 6.22 -20.09 -4.27
CA PRO A 214 5.91 -19.05 -3.29
C PRO A 214 7.15 -18.70 -2.45
N LEU A 215 7.35 -17.41 -2.20
CA LEU A 215 8.40 -16.95 -1.29
C LEU A 215 8.18 -17.55 0.11
N GLY A 216 9.26 -18.03 0.72
CA GLY A 216 9.24 -18.56 2.08
C GLY A 216 9.18 -17.46 3.12
N PHE A 217 8.57 -17.72 4.27
CA PHE A 217 8.63 -16.78 5.38
C PHE A 217 9.99 -16.89 6.09
N PRO A 218 10.51 -15.77 6.63
CA PRO A 218 11.79 -15.75 7.31
C PRO A 218 11.72 -16.35 8.72
N VAL A 219 12.88 -16.76 9.21
CA VAL A 219 13.15 -17.29 10.55
C VAL A 219 14.34 -16.53 11.11
N ALA A 220 14.22 -16.06 12.35
CA ALA A 220 15.33 -15.51 13.12
C ALA A 220 15.85 -16.54 14.12
N GLU A 221 17.17 -16.76 14.11
CA GLU A 221 17.87 -17.53 15.12
C GLU A 221 18.55 -16.55 16.09
N VAL A 222 17.87 -16.21 17.20
CA VAL A 222 18.31 -15.15 18.13
C VAL A 222 19.17 -15.72 19.26
N ALA A 223 20.43 -15.29 19.34
CA ALA A 223 21.40 -15.70 20.35
C ALA A 223 21.24 -14.93 21.68
N ALA A 224 21.93 -15.40 22.72
CA ALA A 224 21.81 -14.87 24.08
C ALA A 224 22.34 -13.45 24.27
N ASP A 225 23.20 -12.98 23.36
CA ASP A 225 23.74 -11.61 23.32
C ASP A 225 22.93 -10.67 22.41
N GLY A 226 21.83 -11.15 21.83
CA GLY A 226 20.98 -10.39 20.89
C GLY A 226 21.44 -10.45 19.43
N SER A 227 22.62 -10.99 19.13
CA SER A 227 22.99 -11.27 17.73
C SER A 227 22.03 -12.31 17.13
N SER A 228 21.81 -12.26 15.81
CA SER A 228 20.89 -13.19 15.16
C SER A 228 21.34 -13.59 13.78
N VAL A 229 20.84 -14.75 13.32
CA VAL A 229 20.92 -15.15 11.91
C VAL A 229 19.52 -15.20 11.34
N ILE A 230 19.30 -14.47 10.25
CA ILE A 230 18.07 -14.54 9.48
C ILE A 230 18.24 -15.62 8.43
N THR A 231 17.25 -16.50 8.32
CA THR A 231 17.22 -17.64 7.39
C THR A 231 15.80 -17.89 6.92
N LYS A 232 15.61 -18.84 6.01
CA LYS A 232 14.29 -19.39 5.65
C LYS A 232 14.31 -20.90 5.60
N HIS A 233 13.14 -21.54 5.54
CA HIS A 233 13.07 -22.99 5.32
C HIS A 233 13.59 -23.38 3.93
N ALA A 234 14.27 -24.52 3.86
CA ALA A 234 14.80 -25.06 2.62
C ALA A 234 13.66 -25.46 1.66
N GLY A 235 13.84 -25.23 0.36
CA GLY A 235 12.87 -25.60 -0.66
C GLY A 235 11.79 -24.55 -0.95
N THR A 236 11.71 -23.48 -0.16
CA THR A 236 10.87 -22.31 -0.43
C THR A 236 11.49 -21.36 -1.46
N GLY A 237 10.66 -20.56 -2.14
CA GLY A 237 11.11 -19.56 -3.11
C GLY A 237 11.79 -18.35 -2.45
N GLY A 238 12.44 -17.52 -3.27
CA GLY A 238 13.16 -16.33 -2.80
C GLY A 238 14.55 -16.63 -2.25
N ALA A 239 15.16 -15.63 -1.62
CA ALA A 239 16.47 -15.76 -0.99
C ALA A 239 16.63 -14.86 0.24
N VAL A 240 17.40 -15.30 1.22
CA VAL A 240 17.84 -14.45 2.34
C VAL A 240 19.26 -13.96 2.07
N THR A 241 19.35 -12.69 1.68
CA THR A 241 20.59 -12.01 1.30
C THR A 241 20.76 -10.72 2.09
N VAL A 242 21.97 -10.17 2.12
CA VAL A 242 22.21 -8.84 2.70
C VAL A 242 21.25 -7.80 2.11
N ASP A 243 20.95 -7.83 0.81
CA ASP A 243 20.05 -6.88 0.17
C ASP A 243 18.58 -7.06 0.60
N THR A 244 18.08 -8.30 0.71
CA THR A 244 16.70 -8.54 1.14
C THR A 244 16.50 -8.21 2.62
N VAL A 245 17.49 -8.50 3.46
CA VAL A 245 17.48 -8.09 4.88
C VAL A 245 17.60 -6.57 5.02
N THR A 246 18.47 -5.93 4.22
CA THR A 246 18.60 -4.46 4.20
C THR A 246 17.31 -3.81 3.76
N ALA A 247 16.64 -4.34 2.73
CA ALA A 247 15.38 -3.80 2.22
C ALA A 247 14.30 -3.73 3.31
N GLN A 248 14.22 -4.75 4.17
CA GLN A 248 13.32 -4.75 5.32
C GLN A 248 13.80 -3.80 6.43
N LEU A 249 15.10 -3.78 6.76
CA LEU A 249 15.62 -2.89 7.82
C LEU A 249 15.46 -1.39 7.55
N VAL A 250 15.37 -0.99 6.27
CA VAL A 250 15.15 0.41 5.89
C VAL A 250 13.67 0.74 5.69
N TYR A 251 12.77 -0.22 5.90
CA TYR A 251 11.33 -0.05 5.78
C TYR A 251 10.74 0.51 7.09
N GLU A 252 9.80 1.46 7.00
CA GLU A 252 9.07 2.03 8.15
C GLU A 252 9.91 2.66 9.30
N ILE A 253 11.17 3.02 9.03
CA ILE A 253 12.03 3.76 9.98
C ILE A 253 11.94 5.28 9.79
N GLN A 254 12.03 6.05 10.88
CA GLN A 254 11.92 7.51 10.86
C GLN A 254 13.27 8.23 11.02
N SER A 255 14.23 7.61 11.71
CA SER A 255 15.56 8.16 11.99
C SER A 255 16.55 7.04 12.28
N THR A 256 17.81 7.37 12.59
CA THR A 256 18.79 6.37 13.07
C THR A 256 18.44 5.84 14.46
N ARG A 257 17.57 6.52 15.22
CA ARG A 257 17.04 6.06 16.51
C ARG A 257 15.63 5.50 16.29
N TYR A 258 15.46 4.21 16.53
CA TYR A 258 14.20 3.51 16.41
C TYR A 258 13.58 3.30 17.79
N LEU A 259 12.49 4.01 18.05
CA LEU A 259 11.86 4.09 19.37
C LEU A 259 10.87 2.94 19.58
N GLY A 260 11.21 2.00 20.46
CA GLY A 260 10.35 0.88 20.83
C GLY A 260 9.96 0.90 22.32
N PRO A 261 8.83 0.29 22.70
CA PRO A 261 8.38 0.25 24.09
C PRO A 261 9.29 -0.58 25.00
N ASP A 262 10.04 -1.54 24.43
CA ASP A 262 10.99 -2.40 25.15
C ASP A 262 12.39 -1.77 25.26
N VAL A 263 12.84 -1.08 24.21
CA VAL A 263 14.19 -0.49 24.07
C VAL A 263 14.17 0.52 22.91
N THR A 264 15.06 1.52 22.91
CA THR A 264 15.36 2.27 21.68
C THR A 264 16.64 1.77 21.02
N VAL A 265 16.57 1.52 19.70
CA VAL A 265 17.63 0.91 18.90
C VAL A 265 18.38 1.97 18.10
N HIS A 266 19.70 1.87 18.07
CA HIS A 266 20.55 2.65 17.16
C HIS A 266 20.74 1.90 15.85
N LEU A 267 19.92 2.20 14.84
CA LEU A 267 19.93 1.50 13.55
C LEU A 267 21.24 1.68 12.77
N ASP A 268 21.97 2.77 12.99
CA ASP A 268 23.29 3.03 12.42
C ASP A 268 24.42 2.18 13.01
N SER A 269 24.13 1.43 14.08
CA SER A 269 25.05 0.44 14.66
C SER A 269 24.96 -0.95 13.99
N VAL A 270 23.86 -1.24 13.28
CA VAL A 270 23.55 -2.57 12.74
C VAL A 270 24.57 -2.99 11.69
N ARG A 271 25.08 -4.21 11.81
CA ARG A 271 26.00 -4.82 10.85
C ARG A 271 25.39 -6.08 10.26
N LEU A 272 25.46 -6.19 8.94
CA LEU A 272 25.02 -7.35 8.19
C LEU A 272 26.22 -8.07 7.57
N GLU A 273 26.22 -9.40 7.65
CA GLU A 273 27.21 -10.26 6.99
C GLU A 273 26.51 -11.47 6.37
N GLN A 274 26.84 -11.78 5.12
CA GLN A 274 26.36 -13.00 4.47
C GLN A 274 27.18 -14.19 4.99
N GLU A 275 26.61 -15.02 5.86
CA GLU A 275 27.31 -16.18 6.43
C GLU A 275 27.29 -17.39 5.49
N ALA A 276 26.17 -17.62 4.82
CA ALA A 276 25.97 -18.72 3.87
C ALA A 276 24.81 -18.43 2.91
N GLU A 277 24.52 -19.35 2.00
CA GLU A 277 23.28 -19.31 1.20
C GLU A 277 22.06 -19.28 2.12
N ASP A 278 21.15 -18.34 1.86
CA ASP A 278 19.95 -18.09 2.67
C ASP A 278 20.23 -17.80 4.16
N ARG A 279 21.43 -17.30 4.52
CA ARG A 279 21.78 -16.98 5.91
C ARG A 279 22.55 -15.67 6.03
N VAL A 280 21.96 -14.72 6.74
CA VAL A 280 22.54 -13.38 7.01
C VAL A 280 22.64 -13.16 8.51
N ALA A 281 23.85 -12.92 8.99
CA ALA A 281 24.10 -12.53 10.37
C ALA A 281 23.80 -11.04 10.59
N ILE A 282 23.22 -10.75 11.74
CA ILE A 282 23.00 -9.42 12.28
C ILE A 282 23.77 -9.31 13.60
N SER A 283 24.64 -8.32 13.70
CA SER A 283 25.47 -8.10 14.88
C SER A 283 25.74 -6.61 15.16
N GLY A 284 26.33 -6.34 16.34
CA GLY A 284 26.77 -4.99 16.72
C GLY A 284 25.62 -4.02 17.04
N VAL A 285 24.40 -4.53 17.25
CA VAL A 285 23.22 -3.72 17.54
C VAL A 285 23.33 -3.11 18.94
N VAL A 286 23.28 -1.79 19.02
CA VAL A 286 23.33 -1.04 20.29
C VAL A 286 21.93 -0.59 20.68
N GLY A 287 21.59 -0.84 21.95
CA GLY A 287 20.34 -0.41 22.56
C GLY A 287 20.53 0.64 23.65
N GLU A 288 19.45 1.35 23.97
CA GLU A 288 19.39 2.24 25.12
C GLU A 288 17.99 2.21 25.76
N ALA A 289 17.86 2.87 26.91
CA ALA A 289 16.60 2.96 27.64
C ALA A 289 15.43 3.38 26.74
N PRO A 290 14.25 2.75 26.86
CA PRO A 290 13.08 3.07 26.04
C PRO A 290 12.54 4.48 26.34
N PRO A 291 11.67 5.03 25.47
CA PRO A 291 11.06 6.34 25.70
C PRO A 291 10.08 6.33 26.88
N GLU A 292 9.95 7.49 27.54
CA GLU A 292 8.98 7.75 28.63
C GLU A 292 7.53 7.66 28.17
N ARG A 293 7.28 7.88 26.87
CA ARG A 293 5.95 7.91 26.26
C ARG A 293 5.75 6.75 25.29
N LEU A 294 4.54 6.22 25.27
CA LEU A 294 4.12 5.19 24.32
C LEU A 294 3.40 5.83 23.13
N LYS A 295 3.74 5.39 21.92
CA LYS A 295 2.96 5.69 20.72
C LYS A 295 1.56 5.11 20.90
N VAL A 296 0.54 5.81 20.40
CA VAL A 296 -0.86 5.38 20.37
C VAL A 296 -1.37 5.44 18.95
N CYS A 297 -1.96 4.33 18.49
CA CYS A 297 -2.71 4.25 17.24
C CYS A 297 -4.13 4.78 17.49
N VAL A 298 -4.44 5.98 17.02
CA VAL A 298 -5.77 6.58 17.14
C VAL A 298 -6.48 6.53 15.80
N ASN A 299 -7.67 5.93 15.78
CA ASN A 299 -8.52 5.88 14.60
C ASN A 299 -9.83 6.59 14.86
N GLU A 300 -10.24 7.44 13.92
CA GLU A 300 -11.46 8.23 13.96
C GLU A 300 -12.25 8.06 12.66
N LEU A 301 -13.55 8.40 12.69
CA LEU A 301 -14.36 8.48 11.47
C LEU A 301 -14.17 9.87 10.85
N GLY A 302 -13.64 9.93 9.63
CA GLY A 302 -13.31 11.19 8.95
C GLY A 302 -14.47 11.86 8.20
N GLY A 303 -15.64 11.22 8.16
CA GLY A 303 -16.77 11.63 7.33
C GLY A 303 -16.81 10.85 6.02
N TRP A 304 -17.14 11.54 4.93
CA TRP A 304 -17.44 10.95 3.62
C TRP A 304 -16.49 11.48 2.56
N ARG A 305 -16.15 10.62 1.59
CA ARG A 305 -15.33 10.98 0.43
C ARG A 305 -15.93 10.43 -0.86
N ASN A 306 -15.63 11.09 -1.96
CA ASN A 306 -15.89 10.59 -3.30
C ASN A 306 -14.82 11.10 -4.26
N SER A 307 -14.64 10.42 -5.40
CA SER A 307 -13.67 10.82 -6.41
C SER A 307 -14.19 10.57 -7.82
N VAL A 308 -13.87 11.47 -8.73
CA VAL A 308 -13.99 11.25 -10.17
C VAL A 308 -12.62 11.31 -10.81
N GLU A 309 -12.42 10.50 -11.84
CA GLU A 309 -11.20 10.49 -12.63
C GLU A 309 -11.53 10.78 -14.08
N LEU A 310 -10.93 11.86 -14.57
CA LEU A 310 -11.14 12.44 -15.88
C LEU A 310 -9.94 12.07 -16.75
N VAL A 311 -10.21 11.62 -17.96
CA VAL A 311 -9.17 11.24 -18.92
C VAL A 311 -8.88 12.43 -19.83
N LEU A 312 -7.65 12.90 -19.81
CA LEU A 312 -7.17 14.02 -20.62
C LEU A 312 -6.27 13.49 -21.73
N THR A 313 -6.85 13.17 -22.89
CA THR A 313 -6.12 12.59 -24.03
C THR A 313 -5.45 13.64 -24.89
N GLY A 314 -4.23 13.39 -25.34
CA GLY A 314 -3.60 14.08 -26.45
C GLY A 314 -2.91 15.40 -26.09
N LEU A 315 -3.16 16.45 -26.88
CA LEU A 315 -2.52 17.76 -26.73
C LEU A 315 -3.17 18.61 -25.63
N ASP A 316 -2.48 19.68 -25.23
CA ASP A 316 -3.02 20.74 -24.37
C ASP A 316 -3.54 20.26 -23.00
N VAL A 317 -3.01 19.14 -22.49
CA VAL A 317 -3.47 18.46 -21.28
C VAL A 317 -3.59 19.41 -20.08
N GLU A 318 -2.60 20.29 -19.88
CA GLU A 318 -2.63 21.28 -18.80
C GLU A 318 -3.77 22.30 -18.95
N ALA A 319 -4.04 22.75 -20.17
CA ALA A 319 -5.14 23.67 -20.46
C ALA A 319 -6.50 22.99 -20.27
N LYS A 320 -6.64 21.72 -20.68
CA LYS A 320 -7.84 20.91 -20.44
C LYS A 320 -8.11 20.76 -18.94
N ALA A 321 -7.07 20.46 -18.17
CA ALA A 321 -7.14 20.35 -16.73
C ALA A 321 -7.55 21.67 -16.07
N ALA A 322 -6.96 22.79 -16.47
CA ALA A 322 -7.32 24.11 -15.96
C ALA A 322 -8.79 24.43 -16.24
N TRP A 323 -9.27 24.15 -17.46
CA TRP A 323 -10.64 24.44 -17.84
C TRP A 323 -11.67 23.62 -17.05
N VAL A 324 -11.45 22.30 -16.91
CA VAL A 324 -12.40 21.46 -16.14
C VAL A 324 -12.35 21.78 -14.64
N ARG A 325 -11.20 22.18 -14.10
CA ARG A 325 -11.09 22.66 -12.71
C ARG A 325 -11.93 23.91 -12.47
N GLU A 326 -11.92 24.87 -13.41
CA GLU A 326 -12.77 26.06 -13.33
C GLU A 326 -14.27 25.71 -13.43
N GLN A 327 -14.64 24.90 -14.44
CA GLN A 327 -16.03 24.50 -14.67
C GLN A 327 -16.60 23.71 -13.50
N LEU A 328 -15.86 22.71 -13.01
CA LEU A 328 -16.32 21.87 -11.91
C LEU A 328 -16.25 22.61 -10.59
N GLY A 329 -15.14 23.32 -10.31
CA GLY A 329 -14.89 23.99 -9.04
C GLY A 329 -16.00 24.96 -8.63
N SER A 330 -16.56 25.71 -9.59
CA SER A 330 -17.70 26.62 -9.33
C SER A 330 -18.99 25.92 -8.88
N ARG A 331 -19.10 24.60 -9.06
CA ARG A 331 -20.27 23.77 -8.74
C ARG A 331 -20.07 22.92 -7.48
N LEU A 332 -18.86 22.82 -6.95
CA LEU A 332 -18.55 21.98 -5.80
C LEU A 332 -18.93 22.66 -4.49
N THR A 333 -19.58 21.91 -3.60
CA THR A 333 -20.02 22.38 -2.27
C THR A 333 -19.37 21.64 -1.12
N ALA A 334 -18.51 20.65 -1.41
CA ALA A 334 -17.81 19.86 -0.40
C ALA A 334 -16.79 20.72 0.38
N ALA A 335 -16.59 20.38 1.66
CA ALA A 335 -15.67 21.08 2.55
C ALA A 335 -14.20 21.04 2.08
N GLU A 336 -13.75 19.93 1.49
CA GLU A 336 -12.39 19.77 0.96
C GLU A 336 -12.44 19.27 -0.48
N VAL A 337 -11.67 19.91 -1.35
CA VAL A 337 -11.49 19.52 -2.76
C VAL A 337 -10.00 19.42 -3.04
N THR A 338 -9.56 18.24 -3.47
CA THR A 338 -8.17 17.97 -3.86
C THR A 338 -8.12 17.49 -5.29
N TRP A 339 -7.24 18.10 -6.09
CA TRP A 339 -6.95 17.66 -7.45
C TRP A 339 -5.59 16.97 -7.50
N SER A 340 -5.47 15.90 -8.27
CA SER A 340 -4.16 15.33 -8.58
C SER A 340 -3.36 16.28 -9.49
N ASP A 341 -2.04 16.12 -9.47
CA ASP A 341 -1.18 16.69 -10.49
C ASP A 341 -1.49 16.08 -11.86
N VAL A 342 -1.20 16.85 -12.90
CA VAL A 342 -1.31 16.42 -14.29
C VAL A 342 0.08 16.03 -14.75
N ARG A 343 0.25 14.79 -15.22
CA ARG A 343 1.50 14.36 -15.87
C ARG A 343 1.32 14.40 -17.37
N LEU A 344 2.20 15.11 -18.08
CA LEU A 344 2.18 15.12 -19.54
C LEU A 344 2.48 13.72 -20.08
N PRO A 345 1.70 13.24 -21.06
CA PRO A 345 1.98 11.96 -21.70
C PRO A 345 3.27 12.08 -22.54
N PRO A 346 3.95 10.96 -22.84
CA PRO A 346 5.07 10.95 -23.76
C PRO A 346 4.64 11.51 -25.13
N ALA A 347 5.54 12.27 -25.76
CA ALA A 347 5.32 12.74 -27.12
C ALA A 347 5.31 11.56 -28.11
N ASP A 348 4.41 11.59 -29.10
CA ASP A 348 4.22 10.53 -30.09
C ASP A 348 3.88 9.13 -29.52
N ALA A 349 3.10 9.08 -28.44
CA ALA A 349 2.57 7.83 -27.90
C ALA A 349 1.93 6.95 -29.00
N ASP A 350 2.06 5.63 -28.88
CA ASP A 350 1.59 4.65 -29.85
C ASP A 350 0.19 4.09 -29.55
N THR A 351 -0.33 4.33 -28.34
CA THR A 351 -1.71 3.98 -27.92
C THR A 351 -2.47 5.18 -27.40
N GLU A 352 -3.81 5.11 -27.45
CA GLU A 352 -4.69 6.14 -26.90
C GLU A 352 -4.49 6.30 -25.39
N GLU A 353 -4.29 5.20 -24.67
CA GLU A 353 -4.04 5.18 -23.23
C GLU A 353 -2.70 5.85 -22.87
N ALA A 354 -1.62 5.53 -23.59
CA ALA A 354 -0.31 6.16 -23.36
C ALA A 354 -0.31 7.65 -23.75
N ALA A 355 -1.19 8.06 -24.67
CA ALA A 355 -1.41 9.47 -25.02
C ALA A 355 -2.29 10.22 -24.00
N SER A 356 -2.74 9.57 -22.93
CA SER A 356 -3.70 10.13 -21.98
C SER A 356 -3.11 10.35 -20.59
N SER A 357 -3.62 11.38 -19.92
CA SER A 357 -3.32 11.67 -18.52
C SER A 357 -4.58 11.53 -17.67
N LEU A 358 -4.44 11.02 -16.46
CA LEU A 358 -5.53 10.94 -15.50
C LEU A 358 -5.53 12.18 -14.60
N LEU A 359 -6.64 12.91 -14.57
CA LEU A 359 -6.89 14.00 -13.63
C LEU A 359 -7.95 13.54 -12.63
N ARG A 360 -7.55 13.39 -11.37
CA ARG A 360 -8.45 12.97 -10.29
C ARG A 360 -8.91 14.17 -9.47
N CYS A 361 -10.22 14.30 -9.29
CA CYS A 361 -10.82 15.19 -8.30
C CYS A 361 -11.34 14.35 -7.14
N THR A 362 -10.80 14.57 -5.95
CA THR A 362 -11.27 13.93 -4.71
C THR A 362 -11.91 14.98 -3.82
N VAL A 363 -13.12 14.70 -3.36
CA VAL A 363 -13.86 15.56 -2.45
C VAL A 363 -14.08 14.85 -1.11
N LYS A 364 -14.01 15.60 -0.02
CA LYS A 364 -14.35 15.11 1.32
C LYS A 364 -15.28 16.09 2.03
N ASP A 365 -16.17 15.55 2.85
CA ASP A 365 -17.11 16.33 3.65
C ASP A 365 -17.56 15.54 4.89
N PRO A 366 -17.84 16.19 6.04
CA PRO A 366 -18.45 15.52 7.19
C PRO A 366 -19.81 14.87 6.88
N SER A 367 -20.57 15.42 5.91
CA SER A 367 -21.86 14.91 5.45
C SER A 367 -21.74 14.14 4.13
N PRO A 368 -22.56 13.09 3.90
CA PRO A 368 -22.56 12.38 2.62
C PRO A 368 -23.13 13.21 1.46
N ASP A 369 -23.97 14.21 1.73
CA ASP A 369 -24.74 14.88 0.69
C ASP A 369 -23.88 15.69 -0.31
N PRO A 370 -22.91 16.54 0.13
CA PRO A 370 -22.09 17.34 -0.79
C PRO A 370 -21.19 16.50 -1.69
N VAL A 371 -20.75 15.34 -1.20
CA VAL A 371 -19.83 14.42 -1.90
C VAL A 371 -20.57 13.28 -2.61
N GLY A 372 -21.89 13.21 -2.49
CA GLY A 372 -22.73 12.18 -3.10
C GLY A 372 -23.15 12.55 -4.53
N ARG A 373 -24.47 12.53 -4.77
CA ARG A 373 -25.05 12.80 -6.09
C ARG A 373 -24.77 14.23 -6.58
N ALA A 374 -24.68 15.21 -5.68
CA ALA A 374 -24.40 16.60 -6.03
C ALA A 374 -23.06 16.74 -6.76
N PHE A 375 -22.00 16.14 -6.20
CA PHE A 375 -20.67 16.07 -6.80
C PHE A 375 -20.66 15.31 -8.14
N THR A 376 -21.22 14.10 -8.15
CA THR A 376 -21.14 13.24 -9.34
C THR A 376 -21.97 13.76 -10.51
N ALA A 377 -23.15 14.32 -10.25
CA ALA A 377 -23.96 14.98 -11.30
C ALA A 377 -23.23 16.18 -11.90
N ALA A 378 -22.62 17.02 -11.06
CA ALA A 378 -21.86 18.19 -11.52
C ALA A 378 -20.70 17.79 -12.45
N ALA A 379 -20.03 16.66 -12.19
CA ALA A 379 -18.98 16.13 -13.06
C ALA A 379 -19.54 15.55 -14.37
N VAL A 380 -20.60 14.74 -14.31
CA VAL A 380 -21.21 14.10 -15.49
C VAL A 380 -21.82 15.11 -16.46
N GLU A 381 -22.44 16.18 -15.96
CA GLU A 381 -23.03 17.23 -16.79
C GLU A 381 -22.01 17.97 -17.67
N LEU A 382 -20.71 17.86 -17.35
CA LEU A 382 -19.63 18.43 -18.16
C LEU A 382 -19.26 17.56 -19.37
N ALA A 383 -19.73 16.31 -19.45
CA ALA A 383 -19.24 15.33 -20.42
C ALA A 383 -19.38 15.75 -21.90
N LEU A 384 -20.38 16.59 -22.22
CA LEU A 384 -20.57 17.13 -23.58
C LEU A 384 -20.25 18.62 -23.71
N GLY A 385 -19.88 19.28 -22.61
CA GLY A 385 -19.72 20.75 -22.52
C GLY A 385 -18.35 21.21 -22.01
N SER A 386 -17.35 20.33 -22.05
CA SER A 386 -16.02 20.57 -21.51
C SER A 386 -14.93 20.31 -22.56
N TYR A 387 -13.72 19.95 -22.11
CA TYR A 387 -12.55 19.73 -22.94
C TYR A 387 -12.77 18.66 -24.04
N PRO A 388 -12.04 18.73 -25.17
CA PRO A 388 -12.18 17.76 -26.25
C PRO A 388 -11.67 16.39 -25.79
N GLY A 389 -12.45 15.36 -26.10
CA GLY A 389 -12.17 13.98 -25.73
C GLY A 389 -12.58 13.60 -24.30
N PHE A 390 -13.49 14.36 -23.68
CA PHE A 390 -14.00 14.02 -22.34
C PHE A 390 -14.48 12.57 -22.26
N THR A 391 -13.82 11.81 -21.39
CA THR A 391 -14.24 10.48 -20.96
C THR A 391 -13.77 10.25 -19.52
N MET A 392 -14.36 9.26 -18.85
CA MET A 392 -14.10 8.92 -17.45
C MET A 392 -13.75 7.45 -17.35
N THR A 393 -12.88 7.09 -16.40
CA THR A 393 -12.44 5.70 -16.23
C THR A 393 -13.52 4.78 -15.63
N ALA A 394 -14.54 5.36 -15.01
CA ALA A 394 -15.68 4.62 -14.48
C ALA A 394 -16.95 5.50 -14.39
N PRO A 395 -18.15 4.88 -14.37
CA PRO A 395 -19.38 5.55 -13.99
C PRO A 395 -19.30 6.12 -12.55
N PRO A 396 -20.09 7.15 -12.22
CA PRO A 396 -20.03 7.74 -10.90
C PRO A 396 -20.44 6.77 -9.78
N ALA A 397 -19.68 6.79 -8.68
CA ALA A 397 -19.92 5.97 -7.50
C ALA A 397 -20.60 6.76 -6.36
N PRO A 398 -21.30 6.09 -5.43
CA PRO A 398 -21.80 6.74 -4.21
C PRO A 398 -20.64 7.19 -3.31
N ALA A 399 -20.91 8.17 -2.44
CA ALA A 399 -19.97 8.57 -1.40
C ALA A 399 -19.68 7.39 -0.45
N THR A 400 -18.45 7.32 0.03
CA THR A 400 -18.01 6.27 0.96
C THR A 400 -17.47 6.88 2.26
N PRO A 401 -17.74 6.27 3.43
CA PRO A 401 -17.15 6.74 4.67
C PRO A 401 -15.65 6.39 4.69
N TYR A 402 -14.82 7.27 5.23
CA TYR A 402 -13.39 7.01 5.42
C TYR A 402 -12.99 7.16 6.89
N GLY A 403 -11.91 6.48 7.29
CA GLY A 403 -11.32 6.69 8.60
C GLY A 403 -10.07 7.54 8.52
N VAL A 404 -9.73 8.15 9.65
CA VAL A 404 -8.51 8.93 9.84
C VAL A 404 -7.66 8.21 10.86
N TYR A 405 -6.39 8.01 10.51
CA TYR A 405 -5.36 7.60 11.45
C TYR A 405 -4.59 8.83 11.90
N ARG A 406 -4.26 8.89 13.19
CA ARG A 406 -3.21 9.77 13.70
C ARG A 406 -2.41 9.07 14.78
N ALA A 407 -1.13 9.41 14.87
CA ALA A 407 -0.31 9.06 16.01
C ALA A 407 -0.60 10.03 17.16
N ALA A 408 -0.77 9.49 18.37
CA ALA A 408 -0.74 10.24 19.62
C ALA A 408 0.30 9.60 20.55
N TYR A 409 0.56 10.23 21.69
CA TYR A 409 1.48 9.72 22.70
C TYR A 409 0.87 9.89 24.10
N VAL A 410 1.05 8.88 24.93
CA VAL A 410 0.61 8.89 26.34
C VAL A 410 1.81 8.56 27.23
N ASP A 411 1.79 9.05 28.46
CA ASP A 411 2.81 8.70 29.45
C ASP A 411 2.64 7.22 29.81
N ARG A 412 3.75 6.48 29.83
CA ARG A 412 3.70 5.03 30.11
C ARG A 412 3.06 4.72 31.47
N ALA A 413 3.29 5.59 32.45
CA ALA A 413 2.73 5.47 33.79
C ALA A 413 1.18 5.45 33.83
N ASP A 414 0.51 5.93 32.78
CA ASP A 414 -0.94 5.89 32.65
C ASP A 414 -1.46 4.61 31.96
N VAL A 415 -0.56 3.71 31.51
CA VAL A 415 -0.90 2.49 30.75
C VAL A 415 -0.58 1.25 31.57
N SER A 416 -1.60 0.46 31.90
CA SER A 416 -1.44 -0.79 32.68
C SER A 416 -1.24 -2.01 31.77
N HIS A 417 0.01 -2.34 31.43
CA HIS A 417 0.33 -3.57 30.68
C HIS A 417 0.05 -4.82 31.53
N THR A 418 -0.96 -5.62 31.16
CA THR A 418 -1.40 -6.78 31.95
C THR A 418 -1.40 -8.06 31.13
N VAL A 419 -0.89 -9.14 31.73
CA VAL A 419 -0.98 -10.50 31.21
C VAL A 419 -2.04 -11.26 31.99
N VAL A 420 -2.91 -11.95 31.27
CA VAL A 420 -3.83 -12.94 31.84
C VAL A 420 -3.34 -14.32 31.42
N HIS A 421 -2.86 -15.07 32.40
CA HIS A 421 -2.29 -16.41 32.24
C HIS A 421 -3.37 -17.46 31.94
N ALA A 422 -2.97 -18.64 31.49
CA ALA A 422 -3.88 -19.72 31.12
C ALA A 422 -4.76 -20.22 32.29
N ASP A 423 -4.26 -20.10 33.52
CA ASP A 423 -4.98 -20.40 34.77
C ASP A 423 -5.90 -19.26 35.25
N GLY A 424 -5.96 -18.15 34.50
CA GLY A 424 -6.73 -16.95 34.83
C GLY A 424 -6.03 -15.98 35.79
N ARG A 425 -4.82 -16.28 36.26
CA ARG A 425 -4.01 -15.35 37.05
C ARG A 425 -3.71 -14.09 36.23
N ARG A 426 -3.80 -12.94 36.88
CA ARG A 426 -3.48 -11.64 36.29
C ARG A 426 -2.14 -11.15 36.82
N GLU A 427 -1.29 -10.67 35.94
CA GLU A 427 0.04 -10.15 36.25
C GLU A 427 0.24 -8.82 35.55
N VAL A 428 0.54 -7.77 36.32
CA VAL A 428 0.91 -6.46 35.76
C VAL A 428 2.40 -6.48 35.47
N VAL A 429 2.75 -6.20 34.21
CA VAL A 429 4.13 -6.11 33.76
C VAL A 429 4.73 -4.83 34.30
N ALA A 430 5.89 -4.93 34.95
CA ALA A 430 6.57 -3.76 35.48
C ALA A 430 7.12 -2.88 34.35
N ASP A 431 7.02 -1.57 34.52
CA ASP A 431 7.66 -0.60 33.65
C ASP A 431 9.19 -0.65 33.75
N PRO A 432 9.92 -0.30 32.67
CA PRO A 432 11.36 -0.18 32.71
C PRO A 432 11.78 0.91 33.72
N GLY A 433 12.81 0.62 34.53
CA GLY A 433 13.23 1.51 35.62
C GLY A 433 14.00 2.77 35.18
N ALA A 434 14.31 2.91 33.90
CA ALA A 434 15.01 4.05 33.32
C ALA A 434 14.47 4.36 31.92
N TYR A 435 14.54 5.62 31.52
CA TYR A 435 14.01 6.12 30.25
C TYR A 435 15.00 7.03 29.52
N GLY A 436 14.95 7.00 28.19
CA GLY A 436 15.74 7.88 27.31
C GLY A 436 14.96 9.12 26.86
N SER A 437 15.67 10.21 26.54
CA SER A 437 15.08 11.44 25.97
C SER A 437 14.89 11.35 24.46
N ASP A 438 13.85 12.00 23.92
CA ASP A 438 13.52 12.13 22.48
C ASP A 438 14.51 13.03 21.68
N GLY A 439 15.82 12.94 21.94
CA GLY A 439 16.86 13.87 21.43
C GLY A 439 16.98 14.00 19.89
N GLU A 440 17.60 15.10 19.44
CA GLU A 440 17.67 15.54 18.03
C GLU A 440 18.17 14.48 17.03
N ALA A 441 17.51 14.42 15.86
CA ALA A 441 17.83 13.50 14.78
C ALA A 441 19.17 13.85 14.10
N LEU A 442 20.17 12.97 14.27
CA LEU A 442 21.40 12.99 13.47
C LEU A 442 21.06 12.63 12.00
N GLY A 443 21.58 13.40 11.02
CA GLY A 443 21.47 13.06 9.59
C GLY A 443 20.49 13.88 8.74
N ALA A 444 19.98 15.02 9.21
CA ALA A 444 19.17 15.92 8.39
C ALA A 444 19.97 16.51 7.18
N ARG A 445 19.30 16.61 6.02
CA ARG A 445 19.79 17.19 4.75
C ARG A 445 20.48 18.56 4.92
N PRO A 446 21.41 18.98 4.01
CA PRO A 446 21.60 18.55 2.61
C PRO A 446 22.57 17.37 2.35
N SER A 447 22.34 16.65 1.24
CA SER A 447 23.25 15.63 0.68
C SER A 447 24.52 16.28 0.09
N PRO A 448 25.74 15.76 0.37
CA PRO A 448 26.99 16.40 -0.05
C PRO A 448 27.42 16.15 -1.51
N TYR A 449 26.61 15.53 -2.38
CA TYR A 449 27.03 15.10 -3.74
C TYR A 449 26.25 15.79 -4.89
N PRO A 450 26.91 16.50 -5.85
CA PRO A 450 26.25 17.19 -6.97
C PRO A 450 26.10 16.37 -8.28
N GLY A 451 25.02 16.59 -9.03
CA GLY A 451 24.70 15.96 -10.34
C GLY A 451 24.81 16.90 -11.58
N ARG A 452 24.70 16.35 -12.81
CA ARG A 452 24.87 17.07 -14.10
C ARG A 452 23.60 17.04 -15.01
N PRO A 453 23.40 18.03 -15.91
CA PRO A 453 22.23 18.12 -16.82
C PRO A 453 22.49 17.79 -18.32
N ASP A 454 21.42 17.44 -19.07
CA ASP A 454 21.39 17.08 -20.51
C ASP A 454 20.29 17.85 -21.34
N THR A 455 20.34 17.85 -22.70
CA THR A 455 19.33 18.46 -23.65
C THR A 455 19.26 17.84 -25.08
N LEU A 456 18.13 18.02 -25.83
CA LEU A 456 17.72 17.35 -27.13
C LEU A 456 16.89 18.21 -28.16
N THR A 457 16.58 17.74 -29.41
CA THR A 457 15.88 18.45 -30.58
C THR A 457 14.81 17.62 -31.42
N ARG A 458 14.12 18.19 -32.46
CA ARG A 458 12.61 18.31 -32.68
C ARG A 458 11.84 17.49 -33.79
N ARG A 459 10.57 17.12 -33.52
CA ARG A 459 9.41 16.67 -34.37
C ARG A 459 8.11 17.40 -33.89
N LEU A 460 7.02 17.54 -34.68
CA LEU A 460 5.79 18.31 -34.29
C LEU A 460 4.46 17.51 -34.38
N PRO A 461 3.44 17.80 -33.53
CA PRO A 461 2.14 17.11 -33.54
C PRO A 461 1.24 17.43 -34.75
N LEU A 462 0.42 16.48 -35.19
CA LEU A 462 -0.62 16.68 -36.23
C LEU A 462 -1.59 17.81 -35.85
N GLY A 463 -1.92 17.90 -34.57
CA GLY A 463 -2.83 18.90 -34.01
C GLY A 463 -2.33 20.33 -34.03
N THR A 464 -1.15 20.60 -34.62
CA THR A 464 -0.58 21.95 -34.83
C THR A 464 -1.55 22.87 -35.59
N PHE A 465 -2.20 22.36 -36.65
CA PHE A 465 -3.24 23.10 -37.38
C PHE A 465 -4.43 22.21 -37.79
N VAL A 466 -4.50 20.97 -37.30
CA VAL A 466 -5.62 20.06 -37.55
C VAL A 466 -6.43 19.90 -36.27
N HIS A 467 -7.71 20.23 -36.34
CA HIS A 467 -8.68 19.92 -35.29
C HIS A 467 -9.31 18.56 -35.55
N ALA A 468 -9.89 17.99 -34.49
CA ALA A 468 -10.45 16.65 -34.56
C ALA A 468 -11.59 16.46 -33.57
N ARG A 469 -12.46 15.48 -33.87
CA ARG A 469 -13.49 14.99 -32.97
C ARG A 469 -13.78 13.54 -33.28
N SER A 470 -14.11 12.75 -32.25
CA SER A 470 -14.48 11.36 -32.43
C SER A 470 -15.64 10.93 -31.54
N GLY A 471 -16.17 9.75 -31.82
CA GLY A 471 -17.20 9.10 -31.03
C GLY A 471 -17.59 7.75 -31.61
N ASP A 472 -18.36 7.01 -30.83
CA ASP A 472 -18.86 5.69 -31.17
C ASP A 472 -19.96 5.71 -32.25
N LYS A 473 -20.02 4.62 -33.01
CA LYS A 473 -21.13 4.27 -33.90
C LYS A 473 -21.45 2.78 -33.74
N GLY A 474 -22.00 2.42 -32.58
CA GLY A 474 -22.15 1.01 -32.22
C GLY A 474 -20.77 0.40 -31.92
N GLY A 475 -20.41 -0.68 -32.60
CA GLY A 475 -19.08 -1.31 -32.51
C GLY A 475 -17.96 -0.55 -33.22
N ASP A 476 -18.29 0.45 -34.03
CA ASP A 476 -17.34 1.21 -34.84
C ASP A 476 -16.95 2.52 -34.17
N ALA A 477 -15.80 3.07 -34.55
CA ALA A 477 -15.38 4.40 -34.12
C ALA A 477 -15.32 5.36 -35.32
N ASN A 478 -15.76 6.60 -35.07
CA ASN A 478 -15.73 7.67 -36.05
C ASN A 478 -14.70 8.73 -35.67
N ILE A 479 -13.88 9.19 -36.62
CA ILE A 479 -12.90 10.27 -36.42
C ILE A 479 -13.07 11.30 -37.54
N GLY A 480 -13.50 12.51 -37.18
CA GLY A 480 -13.46 13.67 -38.07
C GLY A 480 -12.20 14.49 -37.83
N LEU A 481 -11.47 14.79 -38.90
CA LEU A 481 -10.27 15.66 -38.91
C LEU A 481 -10.52 16.85 -39.84
N TRP A 482 -10.15 18.06 -39.45
CA TRP A 482 -10.26 19.23 -40.34
C TRP A 482 -9.16 20.25 -40.10
N VAL A 483 -8.78 20.96 -41.16
CA VAL A 483 -7.81 22.07 -41.06
C VAL A 483 -8.46 23.24 -40.33
N ALA A 484 -7.76 23.78 -39.33
CA ALA A 484 -8.19 24.89 -38.52
C ALA A 484 -8.37 26.17 -39.36
N HIS A 485 -9.41 26.94 -39.04
CA HIS A 485 -9.57 28.31 -39.54
C HIS A 485 -8.87 29.28 -38.59
N ASP A 486 -7.54 29.22 -38.58
CA ASP A 486 -6.67 29.95 -37.65
C ASP A 486 -6.27 31.36 -38.12
N GLY A 487 -6.83 31.82 -39.24
CA GLY A 487 -6.51 33.11 -39.85
C GLY A 487 -5.37 33.08 -40.87
N SER A 488 -4.86 31.89 -41.22
CA SER A 488 -3.98 31.70 -42.38
C SER A 488 -4.61 32.20 -43.69
N ASP A 489 -3.77 32.63 -44.63
CA ASP A 489 -4.22 33.03 -45.96
C ASP A 489 -4.81 31.84 -46.75
N ARG A 490 -5.59 32.13 -47.78
CA ARG A 490 -6.33 31.11 -48.53
C ARG A 490 -5.42 30.08 -49.20
N GLU A 491 -4.25 30.49 -49.68
CA GLU A 491 -3.30 29.59 -50.34
C GLU A 491 -2.71 28.60 -49.32
N THR A 492 -2.30 29.10 -48.16
CA THR A 492 -1.82 28.25 -47.05
C THR A 492 -2.89 27.30 -46.54
N TYR A 493 -4.13 27.77 -46.37
CA TYR A 493 -5.25 26.91 -45.96
C TYR A 493 -5.51 25.80 -46.98
N ASP A 494 -5.61 26.13 -48.27
CA ASP A 494 -5.85 25.15 -49.33
C ASP A 494 -4.67 24.15 -49.41
N ALA A 495 -3.43 24.60 -49.22
CA ALA A 495 -2.24 23.74 -49.15
C ALA A 495 -2.28 22.76 -47.96
N ARG A 496 -2.69 23.23 -46.77
CA ARG A 496 -2.88 22.38 -45.58
C ARG A 496 -3.98 21.34 -45.79
N VAL A 497 -5.07 21.68 -46.47
CA VAL A 497 -6.15 20.73 -46.82
C VAL A 497 -5.64 19.65 -47.77
N GLN A 498 -4.93 20.05 -48.83
CA GLN A 498 -4.30 19.10 -49.75
C GLN A 498 -3.28 18.20 -49.06
N TRP A 499 -2.50 18.74 -48.12
CA TRP A 499 -1.57 17.98 -47.29
C TRP A 499 -2.29 16.95 -46.41
N LEU A 500 -3.36 17.35 -45.72
CA LEU A 500 -4.16 16.44 -44.89
C LEU A 500 -4.75 15.29 -45.72
N PHE A 501 -5.26 15.57 -46.92
CA PHE A 501 -5.82 14.52 -47.80
C PHE A 501 -4.75 13.53 -48.26
N LYS A 502 -3.53 13.99 -48.53
CA LYS A 502 -2.40 13.11 -48.85
C LYS A 502 -1.96 12.26 -47.67
N LEU A 503 -2.00 12.84 -46.46
CA LEU A 503 -1.65 12.14 -45.23
C LEU A 503 -2.64 11.01 -44.92
N MET A 504 -3.93 11.21 -45.19
CA MET A 504 -5.00 10.21 -45.01
C MET A 504 -5.00 9.15 -46.12
N SER A 505 -3.86 8.47 -46.27
CA SER A 505 -3.62 7.38 -47.22
C SER A 505 -3.53 6.02 -46.50
N PRO A 506 -3.58 4.88 -47.23
CA PRO A 506 -3.38 3.54 -46.64
C PRO A 506 -2.06 3.36 -45.87
N ARG A 507 -1.07 4.24 -46.08
CA ARG A 507 0.19 4.23 -45.31
C ARG A 507 0.18 5.20 -44.12
N GLY A 508 -0.52 6.32 -44.22
CA GLY A 508 -0.53 7.33 -43.16
C GLY A 508 -1.47 7.01 -42.01
N ILE A 509 -2.60 6.35 -42.28
CA ILE A 509 -3.58 5.99 -41.26
C ILE A 509 -3.02 5.01 -40.23
N PRO A 510 -2.37 3.89 -40.60
CA PRO A 510 -1.76 2.98 -39.60
C PRO A 510 -0.65 3.64 -38.78
N ALA A 511 0.05 4.63 -39.34
CA ALA A 511 1.08 5.38 -38.62
C ALA A 511 0.50 6.31 -37.54
N LEU A 512 -0.68 6.87 -37.80
CA LEU A 512 -1.40 7.77 -36.88
C LEU A 512 -2.29 7.02 -35.89
N LEU A 513 -2.81 5.86 -36.28
CA LEU A 513 -3.70 5.04 -35.46
C LEU A 513 -3.24 3.57 -35.45
N PRO A 514 -2.13 3.24 -34.75
CA PRO A 514 -1.60 1.89 -34.68
C PRO A 514 -2.60 0.87 -34.13
N GLU A 515 -3.47 1.31 -33.21
CA GLU A 515 -4.52 0.48 -32.61
C GLU A 515 -5.58 0.00 -33.61
N ALA A 516 -5.62 0.57 -34.82
CA ALA A 516 -6.50 0.18 -35.91
C ALA A 516 -5.74 -0.46 -37.09
N ALA A 517 -4.46 -0.82 -36.92
CA ALA A 517 -3.62 -1.30 -38.02
C ALA A 517 -4.17 -2.55 -38.73
N ASP A 518 -4.87 -3.42 -37.99
CA ASP A 518 -5.47 -4.66 -38.50
C ASP A 518 -6.98 -4.53 -38.75
N LEU A 519 -7.55 -3.32 -38.66
CA LEU A 519 -8.98 -3.07 -38.83
C LEU A 519 -9.28 -2.44 -40.19
N ASP A 520 -10.52 -2.60 -40.64
CA ASP A 520 -11.00 -1.91 -41.83
C ASP A 520 -11.28 -0.44 -41.51
N VAL A 521 -10.71 0.46 -42.32
CA VAL A 521 -10.85 1.91 -42.14
C VAL A 521 -11.32 2.55 -43.43
N GLU A 522 -12.57 3.01 -43.44
CA GLU A 522 -13.10 3.80 -44.54
C GLU A 522 -12.67 5.27 -44.42
N VAL A 523 -12.31 5.88 -45.55
CA VAL A 523 -11.84 7.27 -45.62
C VAL A 523 -12.75 8.08 -46.54
N TRP A 524 -13.37 9.10 -45.98
CA TRP A 524 -14.30 9.97 -46.68
C TRP A 524 -13.76 11.40 -46.72
N LEU A 525 -13.37 11.86 -47.91
CA LEU A 525 -12.88 13.24 -48.11
C LEU A 525 -14.05 14.23 -48.20
N LEU A 526 -13.96 15.33 -47.46
CA LEU A 526 -14.96 16.39 -47.38
C LEU A 526 -14.33 17.73 -47.82
N PRO A 527 -14.06 17.91 -49.13
CA PRO A 527 -13.25 19.00 -49.66
C PRO A 527 -13.78 20.40 -49.33
N HIS A 528 -15.10 20.58 -49.32
CA HIS A 528 -15.72 21.87 -48.99
C HIS A 528 -15.66 22.24 -47.51
N LEU A 529 -15.31 21.28 -46.65
CA LEU A 529 -15.12 21.48 -45.21
C LEU A 529 -13.63 21.46 -44.82
N GLY A 530 -12.72 21.25 -45.78
CA GLY A 530 -11.30 21.04 -45.48
C GLY A 530 -11.05 19.84 -44.56
N ALA A 531 -11.90 18.81 -44.65
CA ALA A 531 -12.00 17.75 -43.65
C ALA A 531 -11.92 16.34 -44.23
N VAL A 532 -11.58 15.37 -43.39
CA VAL A 532 -11.62 13.93 -43.65
C VAL A 532 -12.39 13.24 -42.53
N ASN A 533 -13.23 12.29 -42.89
CA ASN A 533 -13.94 11.44 -41.95
C ASN A 533 -13.45 9.99 -42.08
N LEU A 534 -13.00 9.41 -40.97
CA LEU A 534 -12.57 8.03 -40.86
C LEU A 534 -13.65 7.22 -40.13
N VAL A 535 -13.99 6.04 -40.64
CA VAL A 535 -14.81 5.05 -39.94
C VAL A 535 -13.96 3.81 -39.72
N VAL A 536 -13.66 3.51 -38.46
CA VAL A 536 -12.85 2.35 -38.07
C VAL A 536 -13.79 1.25 -37.60
N HIS A 537 -13.90 0.18 -38.38
CA HIS A 537 -14.85 -0.88 -38.11
C HIS A 537 -14.38 -1.83 -37.01
N GLY A 538 -15.27 -2.13 -36.07
CA GLY A 538 -15.04 -3.10 -35.00
C GLY A 538 -14.07 -2.65 -33.90
N LEU A 539 -13.60 -1.40 -33.89
CA LEU A 539 -12.66 -0.90 -32.87
C LEU A 539 -13.23 -1.05 -31.45
N LEU A 540 -14.55 -0.88 -31.27
CA LEU A 540 -15.23 -0.95 -29.98
C LEU A 540 -15.95 -2.30 -29.75
N GLY A 541 -15.66 -3.33 -30.55
CA GLY A 541 -16.28 -4.66 -30.43
C GLY A 541 -17.78 -4.63 -30.68
N GLU A 542 -18.60 -5.10 -29.73
CA GLU A 542 -20.07 -5.07 -29.81
C GLU A 542 -20.69 -3.74 -29.35
N GLY A 543 -19.86 -2.72 -29.12
CA GLY A 543 -20.25 -1.36 -28.74
C GLY A 543 -20.01 -1.03 -27.27
N VAL A 544 -20.33 0.21 -26.86
CA VAL A 544 -19.91 0.83 -25.59
C VAL A 544 -20.06 -0.07 -24.36
N ALA A 545 -21.20 -0.78 -24.22
CA ALA A 545 -21.48 -1.59 -23.04
C ALA A 545 -20.67 -2.90 -22.97
N ALA A 546 -20.15 -3.38 -24.11
CA ALA A 546 -19.36 -4.61 -24.21
C ALA A 546 -17.88 -4.34 -24.53
N SER A 547 -17.51 -3.08 -24.82
CA SER A 547 -16.15 -2.68 -25.15
C SER A 547 -15.22 -2.84 -23.95
N THR A 548 -14.04 -3.42 -24.20
CA THR A 548 -12.95 -3.54 -23.22
C THR A 548 -11.88 -2.46 -23.40
N ARG A 549 -12.12 -1.46 -24.26
CA ARG A 549 -11.16 -0.38 -24.51
C ARG A 549 -11.08 0.59 -23.35
N PHE A 550 -9.92 1.21 -23.22
CA PHE A 550 -9.64 2.34 -22.32
C PHE A 550 -10.68 3.46 -22.47
N ASP A 551 -11.01 3.82 -23.71
CA ASP A 551 -12.14 4.68 -24.05
C ASP A 551 -13.23 3.89 -24.79
N PRO A 552 -14.27 3.41 -24.09
CA PRO A 552 -15.31 2.59 -24.69
C PRO A 552 -16.23 3.39 -25.64
N GLN A 553 -16.13 4.72 -25.66
CA GLN A 553 -16.94 5.60 -26.51
C GLN A 553 -16.12 6.29 -27.61
N ALA A 554 -14.81 6.04 -27.70
CA ALA A 554 -13.89 6.68 -28.62
C ALA A 554 -13.97 8.22 -28.63
N LYS A 555 -14.23 8.86 -27.48
CA LYS A 555 -14.23 10.32 -27.32
C LYS A 555 -12.83 10.91 -27.47
N GLY A 556 -11.82 10.29 -26.84
CA GLY A 556 -10.41 10.69 -26.83
C GLY A 556 -9.65 10.35 -28.11
N LEU A 557 -10.16 9.41 -28.91
CA LEU A 557 -9.48 8.84 -30.07
C LEU A 557 -8.97 9.89 -31.08
N ALA A 558 -9.76 10.92 -31.35
CA ALA A 558 -9.39 12.05 -32.20
C ALA A 558 -8.26 12.90 -31.61
N GLU A 559 -8.25 13.11 -30.29
CA GLU A 559 -7.19 13.85 -29.61
C GLU A 559 -5.88 13.04 -29.55
N PHE A 560 -5.98 11.71 -29.46
CA PHE A 560 -4.84 10.82 -29.66
C PHE A 560 -4.25 10.98 -31.06
N VAL A 561 -5.08 10.91 -32.12
CA VAL A 561 -4.60 11.12 -33.49
C VAL A 561 -3.95 12.50 -33.66
N ARG A 562 -4.51 13.55 -33.05
CA ARG A 562 -3.91 14.90 -33.07
C ARG A 562 -2.55 14.98 -32.37
N SER A 563 -2.30 14.18 -31.34
CA SER A 563 -1.02 14.25 -30.61
C SER A 563 0.14 13.55 -31.33
N ARG A 564 -0.16 12.69 -32.31
CA ARG A 564 0.85 11.99 -33.10
C ARG A 564 1.76 12.95 -33.84
N LEU A 565 3.06 12.67 -33.80
CA LEU A 565 4.05 13.53 -34.43
C LEU A 565 4.16 13.21 -35.91
N VAL A 566 3.95 14.21 -36.75
CA VAL A 566 4.02 14.11 -38.21
C VAL A 566 5.10 15.03 -38.77
N SER A 567 5.54 14.73 -39.99
CA SER A 567 6.44 15.64 -40.70
C SER A 567 5.63 16.78 -41.29
N ILE A 568 5.78 17.97 -40.70
CA ILE A 568 5.17 19.21 -41.19
C ILE A 568 6.26 20.03 -41.88
N GLU A 569 6.03 20.39 -43.14
CA GLU A 569 6.89 21.33 -43.86
C GLU A 569 6.84 22.70 -43.18
N VAL A 570 7.98 23.37 -43.03
CA VAL A 570 8.06 24.68 -42.34
C VAL A 570 7.17 25.74 -42.99
N SER A 571 6.91 25.63 -44.30
CA SER A 571 5.97 26.51 -45.01
C SER A 571 4.50 26.30 -44.64
N LEU A 572 4.17 25.24 -43.88
CA LEU A 572 2.81 24.92 -43.44
C LEU A 572 2.57 25.23 -41.96
N THR A 573 3.62 25.37 -41.14
CA THR A 573 3.53 25.87 -39.75
C THR A 573 3.35 27.37 -39.75
#